data_AF-A0A521S1J9-F1
#
_entry.id   AF-A0A521S1J9-F1
#
_cell.length_a   1.000
_cell.length_b   1.000
_cell.length_c   1.000
_cell.angle_alpha   90.00
_cell.angle_beta   90.00
_cell.angle_gamma   90.00
#
_symmetry.space_group_name_H-M   'P 1'
#
loop_
_entity.id
_entity.type
_entity.pdbx_description
1 polymer ?
#
loop_
_entity_poly.entity_id
_entity_poly.type
_entity_poly.pdbx_seq_one_letter_code
_entity_poly.pdbx_strand_id
1 'polypeptide(L)'
;MTSKRRFFFFFLLLIIVVSALRLMGLQDALDQERLRSGIERWGAWGPLLYILIFAIAPVLFLPGLPITLAAGLAFGPLWGTVYASIGSTLGAGLAFLVARYFARDAVLDMLGERWRWIEEGVSKRGWVFVAITRFVPIFPYIFLNYAFGLTRIRFATYLFTSWLFMLPVTAAYVIFSSSVLNLIKGEVSPAFLVGLALLITVSLIPLIYRRWKGSKDSLPKVIVWATLLLLPLLPGRPAPAEERIDLLMSQRGERGLPEGWRPLTFPRISRHTEYEWIEEEGRPVIRAVSRQSASALIHPLDLDVHQYDSLSWCWKIDRIISKGKETEKKGDDYAARLYVTFRFDPDKASLWERTKFGFLKQIYGEYPPKGAINYIWANRLPKGEAIPNAYTGRAMMVAVESGADRVGQWVCQARSLYADYKWLFKEEPPPLSGIAVMTDTDDTGEEAVAFYRDLVLKAK
;
A
#
# COMPACT_ATOMS: atom_id res chain seq x y z
N MET A 1 -4.24 6.02 -5.08
CA MET A 1 -5.71 6.04 -4.92
C MET A 1 -6.09 5.46 -3.56
N THR A 2 -6.81 6.21 -2.72
CA THR A 2 -7.35 5.71 -1.44
C THR A 2 -8.25 4.49 -1.68
N SER A 3 -8.33 3.56 -0.72
CA SER A 3 -9.20 2.36 -0.82
C SER A 3 -10.63 2.72 -1.25
N LYS A 4 -11.17 3.84 -0.73
CA LYS A 4 -12.47 4.41 -1.12
C LYS A 4 -12.52 4.90 -2.57
N ARG A 5 -11.48 5.58 -3.07
CA ARG A 5 -11.39 5.97 -4.49
C ARG A 5 -11.23 4.76 -5.40
N ARG A 6 -10.46 3.74 -5.02
CA ARG A 6 -10.36 2.48 -5.79
C ARG A 6 -11.71 1.78 -5.89
N PHE A 7 -12.48 1.75 -4.80
CA PHE A 7 -13.83 1.19 -4.78
C PHE A 7 -14.81 2.03 -5.63
N PHE A 8 -14.72 3.36 -5.54
CA PHE A 8 -15.50 4.28 -6.37
C PHE A 8 -15.18 4.13 -7.85
N PHE A 9 -13.90 4.09 -8.23
CA PHE A 9 -13.47 3.88 -9.62
C PHE A 9 -13.81 2.47 -10.11
N PHE A 10 -13.80 1.45 -9.25
CA PHE A 10 -14.26 0.10 -9.60
C PHE A 10 -15.76 0.06 -9.85
N PHE A 11 -16.58 0.68 -8.98
CA PHE A 11 -18.02 0.80 -9.20
C PHE A 11 -18.35 1.67 -10.40
N LEU A 12 -17.62 2.76 -10.62
CA LEU A 12 -17.76 3.62 -11.79
C LEU A 12 -17.38 2.86 -13.07
N LEU A 13 -16.29 2.09 -13.05
CA LEU A 13 -15.89 1.22 -14.15
C LEU A 13 -16.95 0.15 -14.41
N LEU A 14 -17.51 -0.47 -13.36
CA LEU A 14 -18.60 -1.43 -13.46
C LEU A 14 -19.83 -0.79 -14.11
N ILE A 15 -20.21 0.42 -13.69
CA ILE A 15 -21.33 1.19 -14.27
C ILE A 15 -21.05 1.55 -15.73
N ILE A 16 -19.82 1.96 -16.06
CA ILE A 16 -19.40 2.29 -17.43
C ILE A 16 -19.42 1.05 -18.32
N VAL A 17 -18.91 -0.09 -17.84
CA VAL A 17 -18.93 -1.36 -18.58
C VAL A 17 -20.37 -1.83 -18.78
N VAL A 18 -21.22 -1.79 -17.75
CA VAL A 18 -22.65 -2.14 -17.85
C VAL A 18 -23.37 -1.20 -18.83
N SER A 19 -23.08 0.09 -18.79
CA SER A 19 -23.66 1.09 -19.71
C SER A 19 -23.16 0.92 -21.15
N ALA A 20 -21.88 0.64 -21.34
CA ALA A 20 -21.29 0.39 -22.65
C ALA A 20 -21.84 -0.90 -23.28
N LEU A 21 -22.02 -1.96 -22.49
CA LEU A 21 -22.67 -3.19 -22.93
C LEU A 21 -24.13 -2.97 -23.35
N ARG A 22 -24.86 -2.05 -22.69
CA ARG A 22 -26.20 -1.62 -23.11
C ARG A 22 -26.17 -0.83 -24.43
N LEU A 23 -25.24 0.12 -24.58
CA LEU A 23 -25.15 0.99 -25.76
C LEU A 23 -24.66 0.27 -27.02
N MET A 24 -23.83 -0.76 -26.88
CA MET A 24 -23.27 -1.54 -27.99
C MET A 24 -24.24 -2.61 -28.56
N GLY A 25 -25.45 -2.76 -28.01
CA GLY A 25 -26.40 -3.78 -28.46
C GLY A 25 -25.92 -5.23 -28.25
N LEU A 26 -24.86 -5.44 -27.47
CA LEU A 26 -24.30 -6.78 -27.17
C LEU A 26 -25.25 -7.66 -26.35
N GLN A 27 -26.36 -7.09 -25.87
CA GLN A 27 -27.46 -7.80 -25.21
C GLN A 27 -28.04 -8.95 -26.05
N ASP A 28 -28.05 -8.81 -27.38
CA ASP A 28 -28.60 -9.83 -28.29
C ASP A 28 -27.60 -10.97 -28.60
N ALA A 29 -26.29 -10.69 -28.47
CA ALA A 29 -25.21 -11.67 -28.65
C ALA A 29 -24.90 -12.46 -27.36
N LEU A 30 -25.14 -11.84 -26.20
CA LEU A 30 -25.00 -12.45 -24.86
C LEU A 30 -26.35 -12.91 -24.29
N ASP A 31 -27.36 -13.08 -25.13
CA ASP A 31 -28.68 -13.46 -24.67
C ASP A 31 -28.62 -14.87 -24.05
N GLN A 32 -29.03 -14.96 -22.79
CA GLN A 32 -28.90 -16.17 -21.97
C GLN A 32 -29.58 -17.37 -22.65
N GLU A 33 -30.68 -17.14 -23.37
CA GLU A 33 -31.41 -18.15 -24.13
C GLU A 33 -30.63 -18.66 -25.35
N ARG A 34 -29.81 -17.85 -26.03
CA ARG A 34 -28.97 -18.29 -27.16
C ARG A 34 -27.76 -19.10 -26.69
N LEU A 35 -27.11 -18.67 -25.60
CA LEU A 35 -26.04 -19.44 -24.96
C LEU A 35 -26.57 -20.76 -24.41
N ARG A 36 -27.71 -20.72 -23.71
CA ARG A 36 -28.34 -21.90 -23.13
C ARG A 36 -28.90 -22.84 -24.19
N SER A 37 -29.56 -22.35 -25.24
CA SER A 37 -30.02 -23.21 -26.35
C SER A 37 -28.87 -23.78 -27.17
N GLY A 38 -27.75 -23.06 -27.33
CA GLY A 38 -26.52 -23.58 -27.92
C GLY A 38 -25.90 -24.70 -27.10
N ILE A 39 -25.96 -24.61 -25.77
CA ILE A 39 -25.49 -25.65 -24.83
C ILE A 39 -26.48 -26.82 -24.72
N GLU A 40 -27.78 -26.55 -24.73
CA GLU A 40 -28.85 -27.56 -24.71
C GLU A 40 -28.79 -28.45 -25.97
N ARG A 41 -28.38 -27.90 -27.13
CA ARG A 41 -28.08 -28.68 -28.34
C ARG A 41 -26.96 -29.71 -28.16
N TRP A 42 -26.06 -29.50 -27.20
CA TRP A 42 -24.93 -30.40 -26.90
C TRP A 42 -25.24 -31.33 -25.71
N GLY A 43 -26.39 -31.16 -25.04
CA GLY A 43 -26.81 -32.00 -23.91
C GLY A 43 -25.76 -32.09 -22.81
N ALA A 44 -25.42 -33.31 -22.38
CA ALA A 44 -24.42 -33.55 -21.34
C ALA A 44 -22.98 -33.16 -21.72
N TRP A 45 -22.68 -32.96 -23.02
CA TRP A 45 -21.34 -32.59 -23.49
C TRP A 45 -20.97 -31.13 -23.16
N GLY A 46 -21.94 -30.24 -23.04
CA GLY A 46 -21.69 -28.82 -22.71
C GLY A 46 -20.99 -28.63 -21.36
N PRO A 47 -21.56 -29.15 -20.26
CA PRO A 47 -20.90 -29.14 -18.95
C PRO A 47 -19.53 -29.83 -18.93
N LEU A 48 -19.41 -30.98 -19.62
CA LEU A 48 -18.16 -31.74 -19.67
C LEU A 48 -17.03 -30.95 -20.36
N LEU A 49 -17.33 -30.35 -21.51
CA LEU A 49 -16.39 -29.52 -22.26
C LEU A 49 -15.98 -28.30 -21.44
N TYR A 50 -16.94 -27.64 -20.77
CA TYR A 50 -16.65 -26.53 -19.87
C TYR A 50 -15.70 -26.94 -18.74
N ILE A 51 -15.95 -28.07 -18.07
CA ILE A 51 -15.10 -28.60 -17.01
C ILE A 51 -13.69 -28.89 -17.55
N LEU A 52 -13.58 -29.47 -18.75
CA LEU A 52 -12.30 -29.78 -19.39
C LEU A 52 -11.50 -28.50 -19.72
N ILE A 53 -12.17 -27.50 -20.31
CA ILE A 53 -11.57 -26.20 -20.60
C ILE A 53 -11.05 -25.56 -19.31
N PHE A 54 -11.87 -25.55 -18.24
CA PHE A 54 -11.45 -24.97 -16.97
C PHE A 54 -10.35 -25.79 -16.30
N ALA A 55 -10.33 -27.11 -16.44
CA ALA A 55 -9.24 -27.93 -15.92
C ALA A 55 -7.90 -27.62 -16.61
N ILE A 56 -7.90 -27.40 -17.92
CA ILE A 56 -6.69 -27.11 -18.70
C ILE A 56 -6.22 -25.66 -18.52
N ALA A 57 -7.14 -24.71 -18.32
CA ALA A 57 -6.85 -23.29 -18.29
C ALA A 57 -5.74 -22.87 -17.30
N PRO A 58 -5.73 -23.28 -16.01
CA PRO A 58 -4.65 -22.98 -15.09
C PRO A 58 -3.29 -23.54 -15.52
N VAL A 59 -3.28 -24.68 -16.22
CA VAL A 59 -2.05 -25.28 -16.75
C VAL A 59 -1.46 -24.38 -17.85
N LEU A 60 -2.30 -23.81 -18.69
CA LEU A 60 -1.92 -22.89 -19.76
C LEU A 60 -1.76 -21.43 -19.31
N PHE A 61 -1.75 -21.17 -18.00
CA PHE A 61 -1.70 -19.81 -17.43
C PHE A 61 -2.85 -18.88 -17.87
N LEU A 62 -3.98 -19.46 -18.26
CA LEU A 62 -5.18 -18.70 -18.60
C LEU A 62 -5.91 -18.22 -17.34
N PRO A 63 -6.44 -16.98 -17.32
CA PRO A 63 -7.16 -16.45 -16.18
C PRO A 63 -8.46 -17.23 -15.92
N GLY A 64 -8.69 -17.64 -14.67
CA GLY A 64 -9.88 -18.42 -14.30
C GLY A 64 -11.16 -17.59 -14.20
N LEU A 65 -11.06 -16.27 -13.94
CA LEU A 65 -12.23 -15.42 -13.70
C LEU A 65 -13.22 -15.39 -14.89
N PRO A 66 -12.78 -15.17 -16.16
CA PRO A 66 -13.70 -15.22 -17.31
C PRO A 66 -14.44 -16.56 -17.42
N ILE A 67 -13.75 -17.66 -17.13
CA ILE A 67 -14.30 -19.01 -17.22
C ILE A 67 -15.35 -19.22 -16.10
N THR A 68 -15.05 -18.82 -14.87
CA THR A 68 -16.00 -18.87 -13.75
C THR A 68 -17.27 -18.05 -14.02
N LEU A 69 -17.14 -16.85 -14.60
CA LEU A 69 -18.30 -16.03 -14.95
C LEU A 69 -19.11 -16.64 -16.09
N ALA A 70 -18.43 -17.25 -17.07
CA ALA A 70 -19.11 -17.99 -18.15
C ALA A 70 -19.98 -19.13 -17.58
N ALA A 71 -19.56 -19.78 -16.49
CA ALA A 71 -20.37 -20.81 -15.84
C ALA A 71 -21.74 -20.31 -15.37
N GLY A 72 -21.81 -19.12 -14.76
CA GLY A 72 -23.08 -18.59 -14.27
C GLY A 72 -23.98 -18.10 -15.40
N LEU A 73 -23.39 -17.54 -16.46
CA LEU A 73 -24.13 -17.14 -17.66
C LEU A 73 -24.69 -18.36 -18.43
N ALA A 74 -23.89 -19.43 -18.52
CA ALA A 74 -24.20 -20.62 -19.32
C ALA A 74 -25.12 -21.63 -18.60
N PHE A 75 -24.87 -21.90 -17.32
CA PHE A 75 -25.50 -23.00 -16.58
C PHE A 75 -26.33 -22.53 -15.37
N GLY A 76 -26.40 -21.22 -15.14
CA GLY A 76 -27.12 -20.64 -14.02
C GLY A 76 -26.40 -20.80 -12.67
N PRO A 77 -27.02 -20.35 -11.56
CA PRO A 77 -26.36 -20.21 -10.27
C PRO A 77 -25.96 -21.56 -9.64
N LEU A 78 -26.84 -22.56 -9.69
CA LEU A 78 -26.60 -23.85 -9.05
C LEU A 78 -25.61 -24.70 -9.87
N TRP A 79 -25.98 -25.05 -11.11
CA TRP A 79 -25.18 -25.93 -11.95
C TRP A 79 -23.88 -25.26 -12.42
N GLY A 80 -23.89 -23.95 -12.67
CA GLY A 80 -22.66 -23.20 -12.90
C GLY A 80 -21.68 -23.30 -11.73
N THR A 81 -22.16 -23.30 -10.49
CA THR A 81 -21.31 -23.41 -9.29
C THR A 81 -20.72 -24.82 -9.20
N VAL A 82 -21.54 -25.85 -9.43
CA VAL A 82 -21.09 -27.24 -9.46
C VAL A 82 -20.00 -27.44 -10.51
N TYR A 83 -20.25 -27.05 -11.76
CA TYR A 83 -19.30 -27.26 -12.85
C TYR A 83 -18.04 -26.39 -12.70
N ALA A 84 -18.17 -25.13 -12.26
CA ALA A 84 -17.02 -24.26 -11.99
C ALA A 84 -16.17 -24.79 -10.83
N SER A 85 -16.81 -25.31 -9.77
CA SER A 85 -16.11 -25.90 -8.63
C SER A 85 -15.31 -27.13 -9.04
N ILE A 86 -15.90 -28.03 -9.83
CA ILE A 86 -15.21 -29.22 -10.36
C ILE A 86 -14.06 -28.80 -11.28
N GLY A 87 -14.32 -27.96 -12.28
CA GLY A 87 -13.32 -27.53 -13.26
C GLY A 87 -12.13 -26.80 -12.62
N SER A 88 -12.40 -25.84 -11.73
CA SER A 88 -11.34 -25.11 -11.01
C SER A 88 -10.53 -26.01 -10.07
N THR A 89 -11.16 -26.98 -9.41
CA THR A 89 -10.48 -27.94 -8.54
C THR A 89 -9.59 -28.88 -9.34
N LEU A 90 -10.09 -29.42 -10.46
CA LEU A 90 -9.30 -30.25 -11.37
C LEU A 90 -8.12 -29.47 -11.95
N GLY A 91 -8.32 -28.22 -12.38
CA GLY A 91 -7.23 -27.41 -12.92
C GLY A 91 -6.18 -27.02 -11.88
N ALA A 92 -6.60 -26.71 -10.65
CA ALA A 92 -5.68 -26.53 -9.53
C ALA A 92 -4.87 -27.80 -9.23
N GLY A 93 -5.51 -28.96 -9.36
CA GLY A 93 -4.88 -30.27 -9.22
C GLY A 93 -3.89 -30.59 -10.33
N LEU A 94 -4.24 -30.32 -11.59
CA LEU A 94 -3.37 -30.55 -12.74
C LEU A 94 -2.12 -29.66 -12.67
N ALA A 95 -2.27 -28.35 -12.42
CA ALA A 95 -1.13 -27.46 -12.27
C ALA A 95 -0.18 -27.90 -11.13
N PHE A 96 -0.74 -28.39 -10.03
CA PHE A 96 0.02 -28.97 -8.93
C PHE A 96 0.81 -30.22 -9.36
N LEU A 97 0.17 -31.15 -10.09
CA LEU A 97 0.82 -32.38 -10.54
C LEU A 97 1.90 -32.09 -11.60
N VAL A 98 1.64 -31.12 -12.49
CA VAL A 98 2.61 -30.64 -13.48
C VAL A 98 3.86 -30.08 -12.78
N ALA A 99 3.68 -29.20 -11.77
CA ALA A 99 4.80 -28.69 -10.99
C ALA A 99 5.58 -29.81 -10.28
N ARG A 100 4.86 -30.79 -9.73
CA ARG A 100 5.44 -31.86 -8.92
C ARG A 100 6.29 -32.84 -9.73
N TYR A 101 5.84 -33.20 -10.92
CA TYR A 101 6.45 -34.30 -11.68
C TYR A 101 7.21 -33.84 -12.94
N PHE A 102 6.83 -32.70 -13.53
CA PHE A 102 7.31 -32.34 -14.87
C PHE A 102 8.03 -30.98 -14.93
N ALA A 103 7.62 -30.01 -14.12
CA ALA A 103 8.04 -28.61 -14.26
C ALA A 103 8.71 -28.04 -13.00
N ARG A 104 9.36 -28.89 -12.18
CA ARG A 104 9.92 -28.47 -10.88
C ARG A 104 10.86 -27.27 -11.00
N ASP A 105 11.86 -27.36 -11.86
CA ASP A 105 12.90 -26.33 -11.97
C ASP A 105 12.37 -25.04 -12.62
N ALA A 106 11.54 -25.16 -13.66
CA ALA A 106 10.87 -24.02 -14.28
C ALA A 106 9.95 -23.26 -13.29
N VAL A 107 9.25 -23.98 -12.41
CA VAL A 107 8.41 -23.37 -11.38
C VAL A 107 9.27 -22.73 -10.28
N LEU A 108 10.40 -23.32 -9.90
CA LEU A 108 11.33 -22.72 -8.94
C LEU A 108 11.91 -21.40 -9.46
N ASP A 109 12.34 -21.36 -10.73
CA ASP A 109 12.84 -20.16 -11.38
C ASP A 109 11.77 -19.06 -11.45
N MET A 110 10.53 -19.45 -11.79
CA MET A 110 9.38 -18.55 -11.85
C MET A 110 9.03 -17.95 -10.47
N LEU A 111 9.18 -18.71 -9.39
CA LEU A 111 8.84 -18.28 -8.04
C LEU A 111 9.98 -17.51 -7.34
N GLY A 112 11.24 -17.77 -7.71
CA GLY A 112 12.42 -17.17 -7.12
C GLY A 112 12.41 -17.26 -5.59
N GLU A 113 12.75 -16.16 -4.90
CA GLU A 113 12.80 -16.13 -3.43
C GLU A 113 11.43 -16.33 -2.75
N ARG A 114 10.32 -16.12 -3.46
CA ARG A 114 8.97 -16.28 -2.91
C ARG A 114 8.64 -17.74 -2.61
N TRP A 115 9.34 -18.68 -3.25
CA TRP A 115 9.26 -20.11 -2.95
C TRP A 115 9.48 -20.41 -1.46
N ARG A 116 10.48 -19.77 -0.83
CA ARG A 116 10.81 -19.99 0.59
C ARG A 116 9.64 -19.70 1.52
N TRP A 117 8.90 -18.62 1.26
CA TRP A 117 7.72 -18.26 2.08
C TRP A 117 6.62 -19.32 1.98
N ILE A 118 6.39 -19.87 0.78
CA ILE A 118 5.38 -20.91 0.56
C ILE A 118 5.80 -22.21 1.23
N GLU A 119 7.05 -22.64 1.03
CA GLU A 119 7.57 -23.87 1.64
C GLU A 119 7.59 -23.76 3.17
N GLU A 120 8.04 -22.65 3.75
CA GLU A 120 7.98 -22.44 5.19
C GLU A 120 6.55 -22.40 5.72
N GLY A 121 5.65 -21.73 5.00
CA GLY A 121 4.25 -21.63 5.35
C GLY A 121 3.56 -22.99 5.42
N VAL A 122 3.77 -23.81 4.40
CA VAL A 122 3.26 -25.19 4.34
C VAL A 122 3.97 -26.08 5.35
N SER A 123 5.28 -25.94 5.55
CA SER A 123 6.02 -26.74 6.55
C SER A 123 5.55 -26.47 7.98
N LYS A 124 5.25 -25.22 8.32
CA LYS A 124 4.82 -24.82 9.67
C LYS A 124 3.34 -25.08 9.95
N ARG A 125 2.47 -24.98 8.93
CA ARG A 125 0.99 -24.96 9.12
C ARG A 125 0.22 -25.97 8.25
N GLY A 126 0.90 -26.66 7.33
CA GLY A 126 0.31 -27.68 6.46
C GLY A 126 -0.90 -27.18 5.70
N TRP A 127 -2.01 -27.92 5.81
CA TRP A 127 -3.28 -27.62 5.15
C TRP A 127 -3.88 -26.27 5.56
N VAL A 128 -3.60 -25.79 6.78
CA VAL A 128 -4.09 -24.48 7.24
C VAL A 128 -3.50 -23.35 6.41
N PHE A 129 -2.24 -23.48 5.97
CA PHE A 129 -1.63 -22.49 5.08
C PHE A 129 -2.35 -22.45 3.72
N VAL A 130 -2.66 -23.62 3.15
CA VAL A 130 -3.45 -23.71 1.91
C VAL A 130 -4.79 -23.02 2.09
N ALA A 131 -5.54 -23.34 3.16
CA ALA A 131 -6.83 -22.72 3.45
C ALA A 131 -6.76 -21.18 3.52
N ILE A 132 -5.78 -20.64 4.26
CA ILE A 132 -5.58 -19.19 4.40
C ILE A 132 -5.30 -18.54 3.05
N THR A 133 -4.45 -19.15 2.22
CA THR A 133 -4.12 -18.59 0.89
C THR A 133 -5.29 -18.64 -0.10
N ARG A 134 -6.29 -19.51 0.11
CA ARG A 134 -7.53 -19.53 -0.70
C ARG A 134 -8.51 -18.43 -0.30
N PHE A 135 -8.58 -18.06 0.97
CA PHE A 135 -9.38 -16.93 1.44
C PHE A 135 -8.74 -15.57 1.18
N VAL A 136 -7.42 -15.49 1.37
CA VAL A 136 -6.66 -14.25 1.23
C VAL A 136 -5.61 -14.49 0.13
N PRO A 137 -5.97 -14.27 -1.14
CA PRO A 137 -5.05 -14.47 -2.25
C PRO A 137 -4.02 -13.33 -2.28
N ILE A 138 -2.99 -13.44 -1.43
CA ILE A 138 -1.80 -12.58 -1.43
C ILE A 138 -0.96 -12.83 -2.70
N PHE A 139 -1.14 -14.01 -3.30
CA PHE A 139 -0.44 -14.47 -4.50
C PHE A 139 -1.44 -14.73 -5.63
N PRO A 140 -1.09 -14.50 -6.91
CA PRO A 140 -2.00 -14.82 -7.99
C PRO A 140 -2.28 -16.32 -8.05
N TYR A 141 -3.55 -16.66 -8.26
CA TYR A 141 -4.10 -18.01 -8.14
C TYR A 141 -3.33 -19.08 -8.93
N ILE A 142 -2.95 -18.78 -10.18
CA ILE A 142 -2.28 -19.72 -11.08
C ILE A 142 -0.95 -20.18 -10.47
N PHE A 143 -0.08 -19.23 -10.12
CA PHE A 143 1.25 -19.55 -9.59
C PHE A 143 1.18 -20.28 -8.25
N LEU A 144 0.17 -19.97 -7.44
CA LEU A 144 -0.01 -20.61 -6.14
C LEU A 144 -0.29 -22.13 -6.31
N ASN A 145 -1.05 -22.52 -7.34
CA ASN A 145 -1.31 -23.94 -7.62
C ASN A 145 -0.03 -24.69 -7.98
N TYR A 146 0.83 -24.09 -8.82
CA TYR A 146 2.14 -24.64 -9.17
C TYR A 146 3.06 -24.70 -7.95
N ALA A 147 3.11 -23.63 -7.16
CA ALA A 147 3.95 -23.56 -5.97
C ALA A 147 3.62 -24.67 -4.96
N PHE A 148 2.33 -24.96 -4.72
CA PHE A 148 1.94 -26.05 -3.83
C PHE A 148 2.42 -27.43 -4.30
N GLY A 149 2.53 -27.64 -5.61
CA GLY A 149 3.04 -28.90 -6.18
C GLY A 149 4.50 -29.19 -5.80
N LEU A 150 5.29 -28.14 -5.59
CA LEU A 150 6.69 -28.24 -5.15
C LEU A 150 6.83 -28.56 -3.65
N THR A 151 5.79 -28.29 -2.84
CA THR A 151 5.83 -28.49 -1.39
C THR A 151 5.61 -29.95 -1.00
N ARG A 152 5.90 -30.28 0.26
CA ARG A 152 5.68 -31.62 0.83
C ARG A 152 4.21 -31.99 1.08
N ILE A 153 3.26 -31.11 0.78
CA ILE A 153 1.84 -31.40 1.05
C ILE A 153 1.32 -32.56 0.19
N ARG A 154 0.51 -33.43 0.80
CA ARG A 154 -0.16 -34.53 0.08
C ARG A 154 -1.17 -33.96 -0.91
N PHE A 155 -1.22 -34.55 -2.11
CA PHE A 155 -2.12 -34.10 -3.19
C PHE A 155 -3.58 -34.09 -2.76
N ALA A 156 -4.06 -35.16 -2.12
CA ALA A 156 -5.44 -35.26 -1.65
C ALA A 156 -5.80 -34.16 -0.64
N THR A 157 -4.89 -33.86 0.30
CA THR A 157 -5.06 -32.78 1.28
C THR A 157 -5.15 -31.43 0.57
N TYR A 158 -4.24 -31.16 -0.36
CA TYR A 158 -4.26 -29.92 -1.15
C TYR A 158 -5.56 -29.77 -1.97
N LEU A 159 -6.00 -30.84 -2.64
CA LEU A 159 -7.17 -30.83 -3.51
C LEU A 159 -8.45 -30.58 -2.72
N PHE A 160 -8.65 -31.33 -1.62
CA PHE A 160 -9.82 -31.18 -0.76
C PHE A 160 -9.85 -29.81 -0.08
N THR A 161 -8.72 -29.37 0.49
CA THR A 161 -8.63 -28.04 1.11
C THR A 161 -8.90 -26.93 0.08
N SER A 162 -8.33 -27.03 -1.12
CA SER A 162 -8.57 -26.02 -2.16
C SER A 162 -10.04 -25.99 -2.58
N TRP A 163 -10.66 -27.14 -2.82
CA TRP A 163 -12.07 -27.24 -3.17
C TRP A 163 -12.97 -26.60 -2.10
N LEU A 164 -12.82 -27.01 -0.84
CA LEU A 164 -13.65 -26.55 0.27
C LEU A 164 -13.55 -25.03 0.46
N PHE A 165 -12.34 -24.48 0.44
CA PHE A 165 -12.11 -23.07 0.74
C PHE A 165 -12.28 -22.14 -0.48
N MET A 166 -12.33 -22.68 -1.70
CA MET A 166 -12.67 -21.91 -2.90
C MET A 166 -14.16 -21.93 -3.23
N LEU A 167 -14.91 -22.92 -2.74
CA LEU A 167 -16.33 -23.10 -3.06
C LEU A 167 -17.19 -21.86 -2.75
N PRO A 168 -17.09 -21.20 -1.58
CA PRO A 168 -17.91 -20.01 -1.29
C PRO A 168 -17.66 -18.86 -2.26
N VAL A 169 -16.39 -18.63 -2.60
CA VAL A 169 -15.98 -17.56 -3.53
C VAL A 169 -16.44 -17.89 -4.95
N THR A 170 -16.33 -19.16 -5.36
CA THR A 170 -16.81 -19.64 -6.66
C THR A 170 -18.32 -19.45 -6.78
N ALA A 171 -19.08 -19.86 -5.77
CA ALA A 171 -20.53 -19.67 -5.73
C ALA A 171 -20.90 -18.18 -5.83
N ALA A 172 -20.22 -17.31 -5.09
CA ALA A 172 -20.47 -15.88 -5.13
C ALA A 172 -20.30 -15.29 -6.54
N TYR A 173 -19.19 -15.61 -7.23
CA TYR A 173 -18.95 -15.15 -8.60
C TYR A 173 -19.95 -15.72 -9.60
N VAL A 174 -20.28 -17.00 -9.50
CA VAL A 174 -21.24 -17.65 -10.41
C VAL A 174 -22.63 -17.06 -10.21
N ILE A 175 -23.12 -16.98 -8.97
CA ILE A 175 -24.42 -16.39 -8.63
C ILE A 175 -24.49 -14.96 -9.15
N PHE A 176 -23.47 -14.15 -8.87
CA PHE A 176 -23.36 -12.79 -9.40
C PHE A 176 -23.48 -12.76 -10.92
N SER A 177 -22.66 -13.54 -11.63
CA SER A 177 -22.64 -13.55 -13.10
C SER A 177 -23.96 -14.03 -13.72
N SER A 178 -24.63 -15.01 -13.11
CA SER A 178 -25.91 -15.54 -13.59
C SER A 178 -27.03 -14.48 -13.59
N SER A 179 -26.86 -13.40 -12.83
CA SER A 179 -27.84 -12.32 -12.69
C SER A 179 -27.42 -11.02 -13.38
N VAL A 180 -26.22 -10.96 -13.97
CA VAL A 180 -25.71 -9.75 -14.66
C VAL A 180 -26.57 -9.39 -15.87
N LEU A 181 -27.07 -10.39 -16.61
CA LEU A 181 -27.91 -10.15 -17.79
C LEU A 181 -29.27 -9.53 -17.40
N ASN A 182 -29.86 -9.96 -16.29
CA ASN A 182 -31.10 -9.37 -15.77
C ASN A 182 -30.89 -7.92 -15.33
N LEU A 183 -29.75 -7.61 -14.70
CA LEU A 183 -29.37 -6.25 -14.36
C LEU A 183 -29.24 -5.35 -15.60
N ILE A 184 -28.65 -5.87 -16.68
CA ILE A 184 -28.55 -5.16 -17.96
C ILE A 184 -29.94 -4.90 -18.55
N LYS A 185 -30.89 -5.83 -18.41
CA LYS A 185 -32.31 -5.67 -18.78
C LYS A 185 -33.11 -4.74 -17.83
N GLY A 186 -32.50 -4.27 -16.74
CA GLY A 186 -33.10 -3.31 -15.79
C GLY A 186 -33.73 -3.95 -14.56
N GLU A 187 -33.63 -5.28 -14.41
CA GLU A 187 -34.22 -6.03 -13.30
C GLU A 187 -33.17 -6.42 -12.26
N VAL A 188 -33.39 -6.00 -11.01
CA VAL A 188 -32.52 -6.38 -9.88
C VAL A 188 -33.06 -7.67 -9.26
N SER A 189 -32.49 -8.81 -9.64
CA SER A 189 -32.88 -10.09 -9.05
C SER A 189 -32.35 -10.26 -7.61
N PRO A 190 -33.04 -10.99 -6.72
CA PRO A 190 -32.53 -11.34 -5.39
C PRO A 190 -31.18 -12.09 -5.44
N ALA A 191 -30.99 -12.94 -6.46
CA ALA A 191 -29.73 -13.64 -6.69
C ALA A 191 -28.55 -12.69 -6.95
N PHE A 192 -28.78 -11.57 -7.66
CA PHE A 192 -27.77 -10.52 -7.83
C PHE A 192 -27.35 -9.90 -6.50
N LEU A 193 -28.31 -9.55 -5.64
CA LEU A 193 -28.04 -8.96 -4.32
C LEU A 193 -27.28 -9.93 -3.42
N VAL A 194 -27.66 -11.22 -3.43
CA VAL A 194 -26.95 -12.27 -2.69
C VAL A 194 -25.53 -12.45 -3.21
N GLY A 195 -25.34 -12.54 -4.53
CA GLY A 195 -24.01 -12.64 -5.14
C GLY A 195 -23.12 -11.45 -4.81
N LEU A 196 -23.66 -10.23 -4.89
CA LEU A 196 -22.95 -9.00 -4.55
C LEU A 196 -22.59 -8.94 -3.06
N ALA A 197 -23.53 -9.28 -2.17
CA ALA A 197 -23.29 -9.33 -0.73
C ALA A 197 -22.20 -10.36 -0.37
N LEU A 198 -22.21 -11.53 -1.01
CA LEU A 198 -21.17 -12.54 -0.82
C LEU A 198 -19.80 -12.07 -1.32
N LEU A 199 -19.74 -11.43 -2.50
CA LEU A 199 -18.49 -10.88 -3.03
C LEU A 199 -17.91 -9.78 -2.13
N ILE A 200 -18.74 -8.88 -1.62
CA ILE A 200 -18.33 -7.85 -0.67
C ILE A 200 -17.83 -8.51 0.62
N THR A 201 -18.59 -9.45 1.18
CA THR A 201 -18.22 -10.15 2.42
C THR A 201 -16.86 -10.83 2.29
N VAL A 202 -16.66 -11.63 1.24
CA VAL A 202 -15.39 -12.32 0.96
C VAL A 202 -14.25 -11.31 0.79
N SER A 203 -14.48 -10.21 0.08
CA SER A 203 -13.47 -9.16 -0.17
C SER A 203 -13.09 -8.38 1.09
N LEU A 204 -13.96 -8.31 2.09
CA LEU A 204 -13.72 -7.61 3.37
C LEU A 204 -12.97 -8.46 4.40
N ILE A 205 -12.99 -9.80 4.30
CA ILE A 205 -12.30 -10.72 5.22
C ILE A 205 -10.81 -10.36 5.43
N PRO A 206 -10.01 -10.08 4.37
CA PRO A 206 -8.61 -9.67 4.53
C PRO A 206 -8.43 -8.36 5.31
N LEU A 207 -9.35 -7.40 5.15
CA LEU A 207 -9.30 -6.10 5.83
C LEU A 207 -9.63 -6.25 7.32
N ILE A 208 -10.63 -7.08 7.64
CA ILE A 208 -11.02 -7.40 9.01
C ILE A 208 -9.89 -8.16 9.71
N TYR A 209 -9.32 -9.17 9.06
CA TYR A 209 -8.21 -9.96 9.61
C TYR A 209 -6.97 -9.12 9.92
N ARG A 210 -6.60 -8.19 9.02
CA ARG A 210 -5.48 -7.25 9.24
C ARG A 210 -5.70 -6.33 10.44
N ARG A 211 -6.96 -5.96 10.72
CA ARG A 211 -7.32 -5.10 11.86
C ARG A 211 -7.40 -5.89 13.17
N TRP A 212 -7.85 -7.15 13.11
CA TRP A 212 -8.00 -8.04 14.26
C TRP A 212 -6.64 -8.51 14.83
N LYS A 213 -5.65 -8.77 13.96
CA LYS A 213 -4.29 -9.10 14.40
C LYS A 213 -3.55 -7.89 15.02
N GLY A 214 -4.13 -6.69 14.94
CA GLY A 214 -3.52 -5.43 15.38
C GLY A 214 -4.05 -4.82 16.67
N SER A 215 -5.05 -5.40 17.37
CA SER A 215 -5.54 -4.78 18.62
C SER A 215 -6.26 -5.75 19.55
N LYS A 216 -5.86 -5.75 20.83
CA LYS A 216 -6.40 -6.59 21.92
C LYS A 216 -7.67 -6.03 22.59
N ASP A 217 -8.13 -4.82 22.25
CA ASP A 217 -9.15 -4.10 23.04
C ASP A 217 -10.27 -3.42 22.22
N SER A 218 -11.01 -4.14 21.37
CA SER A 218 -12.01 -3.49 20.50
C SER A 218 -13.41 -4.10 20.47
N LEU A 219 -13.83 -4.81 21.52
CA LEU A 219 -15.23 -5.28 21.66
C LEU A 219 -16.28 -4.14 21.75
N PRO A 220 -16.04 -2.97 22.39
CA PRO A 220 -17.06 -1.91 22.47
C PRO A 220 -17.32 -1.18 21.14
N LYS A 221 -16.36 -1.19 20.21
CA LYS A 221 -16.46 -0.40 18.97
C LYS A 221 -17.33 -1.08 17.90
N VAL A 222 -17.49 -2.41 17.96
CA VAL A 222 -18.32 -3.16 16.99
C VAL A 222 -19.81 -2.78 17.13
N ILE A 223 -20.28 -2.55 18.36
CA ILE A 223 -21.65 -2.10 18.63
C ILE A 223 -21.85 -0.66 18.11
N VAL A 224 -20.87 0.23 18.33
CA VAL A 224 -20.91 1.62 17.83
C VAL A 224 -20.96 1.69 16.29
N TRP A 225 -20.30 0.78 15.58
CA TRP A 225 -20.33 0.73 14.12
C TRP A 225 -21.60 0.08 13.55
N ALA A 226 -22.23 -0.83 14.29
CA ALA A 226 -23.56 -1.36 13.95
C ALA A 226 -24.65 -0.28 14.09
N THR A 227 -24.52 0.62 15.08
CA THR A 227 -25.39 1.82 15.19
C THR A 227 -25.11 2.87 14.10
N LEU A 228 -23.86 2.99 13.63
CA LEU A 228 -23.48 3.89 12.53
C LEU A 228 -23.95 3.41 11.14
N LEU A 229 -24.27 2.12 10.99
CA LEU A 229 -24.84 1.54 9.76
C LEU A 229 -26.30 1.94 9.49
N LEU A 230 -27.00 2.47 10.50
CA LEU A 230 -28.36 3.02 10.36
C LEU A 230 -28.39 4.55 10.16
N LEU A 231 -27.23 5.22 10.14
CA LEU A 231 -27.13 6.68 10.03
C LEU A 231 -26.91 7.30 8.63
N PRO A 232 -27.11 6.64 7.46
CA PRO A 232 -26.95 7.32 6.17
C PRO A 232 -28.24 7.98 5.61
N LEU A 233 -29.25 8.28 6.44
CA LEU A 233 -30.43 9.06 6.02
C LEU A 233 -30.36 10.57 6.34
N LEU A 234 -29.21 11.06 6.81
CA LEU A 234 -28.97 12.51 6.93
C LEU A 234 -27.86 12.94 5.96
N PRO A 235 -28.03 14.05 5.23
CA PRO A 235 -26.98 14.59 4.37
C PRO A 235 -25.84 15.10 5.24
N GLY A 236 -24.82 14.26 5.44
CA GLY A 236 -23.58 14.65 6.09
C GLY A 236 -22.80 15.61 5.19
N ARG A 237 -22.80 16.90 5.54
CA ARG A 237 -21.78 17.84 5.06
C ARG A 237 -20.40 17.26 5.40
N PRO A 238 -19.40 17.34 4.50
CA PRO A 238 -18.04 16.96 4.88
C PRO A 238 -17.63 17.82 6.08
N ALA A 239 -17.11 17.17 7.12
CA ALA A 239 -16.46 17.90 8.20
C ALA A 239 -15.34 18.76 7.58
N PRO A 240 -15.22 20.04 7.95
CA PRO A 240 -14.15 20.88 7.44
C PRO A 240 -12.80 20.23 7.75
N ALA A 241 -11.88 20.26 6.79
CA ALA A 241 -10.50 19.85 7.04
C ALA A 241 -9.96 20.66 8.22
N GLU A 242 -9.23 20.03 9.13
CA GLU A 242 -8.55 20.73 10.21
C GLU A 242 -7.60 21.76 9.58
N GLU A 243 -7.88 23.04 9.80
CA GLU A 243 -7.22 24.16 9.11
C GLU A 243 -5.72 24.23 9.43
N ARG A 244 -5.31 23.60 10.54
CA ARG A 244 -3.95 23.61 11.08
C ARG A 244 -3.65 22.30 11.82
N ILE A 245 -2.54 21.66 11.47
CA ILE A 245 -1.97 20.51 12.18
C ILE A 245 -0.69 20.98 12.86
N ASP A 246 -0.68 20.91 14.19
CA ASP A 246 0.49 21.20 15.00
C ASP A 246 1.22 19.90 15.38
N LEU A 247 2.46 19.76 14.91
CA LEU A 247 3.20 18.50 15.02
C LEU A 247 3.89 18.33 16.37
N LEU A 248 3.93 19.35 17.22
CA LEU A 248 4.61 19.31 18.53
C LEU A 248 3.67 19.47 19.73
N MET A 249 2.39 19.77 19.50
CA MET A 249 1.40 20.02 20.55
C MET A 249 0.57 18.80 20.96
N SER A 250 0.82 17.64 20.37
CA SER A 250 0.27 16.36 20.82
C SER A 250 0.93 15.92 22.14
N GLN A 251 0.23 15.13 22.95
CA GLN A 251 0.63 14.81 24.32
C GLN A 251 2.02 14.13 24.38
N ARG A 252 2.62 13.99 25.58
CA ARG A 252 3.84 13.19 25.73
C ARG A 252 3.58 11.77 25.23
N GLY A 253 4.29 11.36 24.19
CA GLY A 253 4.27 10.02 23.65
C GLY A 253 5.21 9.07 24.40
N GLU A 254 5.47 7.90 23.81
CA GLU A 254 6.41 6.92 24.35
C GLU A 254 7.84 7.51 24.44
N ARG A 255 8.58 7.12 25.49
CA ARG A 255 9.98 7.53 25.76
C ARG A 255 10.20 9.04 25.94
N GLY A 256 9.16 9.79 26.28
CA GLY A 256 9.27 11.22 26.60
C GLY A 256 9.43 12.13 25.38
N LEU A 257 9.15 11.63 24.17
CA LEU A 257 9.10 12.39 22.92
C LEU A 257 7.67 12.92 22.65
N PRO A 258 7.47 13.90 21.76
CA PRO A 258 6.12 14.29 21.37
C PRO A 258 5.38 13.12 20.69
N GLU A 259 4.09 12.96 20.96
CA GLU A 259 3.27 11.90 20.36
C GLU A 259 3.31 11.94 18.83
N GLY A 260 3.43 10.76 18.21
CA GLY A 260 3.54 10.60 16.75
C GLY A 260 4.98 10.64 16.21
N TRP A 261 5.95 11.08 17.01
CA TRP A 261 7.36 11.06 16.64
C TRP A 261 8.04 9.75 17.02
N ARG A 262 8.94 9.26 16.16
CA ARG A 262 9.75 8.08 16.42
C ARG A 262 11.21 8.28 15.96
N PRO A 263 12.19 7.66 16.63
CA PRO A 263 13.57 7.66 16.16
C PRO A 263 13.70 6.97 14.79
N LEU A 264 14.53 7.51 13.92
CA LEU A 264 14.94 6.94 12.65
C LEU A 264 16.48 6.83 12.63
N THR A 265 16.96 5.59 12.65
CA THR A 265 18.40 5.27 12.68
C THR A 265 18.88 4.71 11.35
N PHE A 266 20.18 4.83 11.10
CA PHE A 266 20.82 4.40 9.85
C PHE A 266 21.79 3.24 10.11
N PRO A 267 21.74 2.11 9.35
CA PRO A 267 22.50 0.89 9.66
C PRO A 267 24.02 1.02 9.76
N ARG A 268 24.61 2.08 9.19
CA ARG A 268 26.07 2.31 9.19
C ARG A 268 26.52 3.33 10.24
N ILE A 269 25.60 3.86 11.02
CA ILE A 269 25.86 4.88 12.02
C ILE A 269 25.76 4.24 13.40
N SER A 270 26.87 4.21 14.14
CA SER A 270 26.94 3.56 15.45
C SER A 270 26.57 4.48 16.62
N ARG A 271 26.64 5.80 16.44
CA ARG A 271 26.25 6.80 17.45
C ARG A 271 25.08 7.61 16.93
N HIS A 272 24.04 7.73 17.73
CA HIS A 272 22.81 8.44 17.35
C HIS A 272 22.70 9.79 18.06
N THR A 273 22.01 10.72 17.42
CA THR A 273 21.69 12.04 17.96
C THR A 273 20.72 11.86 19.13
N GLU A 274 20.99 12.55 20.24
CA GLU A 274 20.14 12.51 21.42
C GLU A 274 19.01 13.53 21.27
N TYR A 275 17.77 13.08 21.38
CA TYR A 275 16.58 13.92 21.26
C TYR A 275 15.85 14.02 22.60
N GLU A 276 15.57 15.24 23.01
CA GLU A 276 14.83 15.55 24.23
C GLU A 276 13.65 16.46 23.90
N TRP A 277 12.49 16.18 24.47
CA TRP A 277 11.36 17.08 24.44
C TRP A 277 11.37 17.93 25.71
N ILE A 278 11.66 19.22 25.53
CA ILE A 278 11.76 20.19 26.62
C ILE A 278 10.72 21.30 26.44
N GLU A 279 10.56 22.11 27.47
CA GLU A 279 9.77 23.32 27.42
C GLU A 279 10.72 24.52 27.55
N GLU A 280 10.69 25.43 26.58
CA GLU A 280 11.50 26.66 26.57
C GLU A 280 10.57 27.84 26.28
N GLU A 281 10.56 28.86 27.13
CA GLU A 281 9.66 30.03 27.01
C GLU A 281 8.16 29.65 26.97
N GLY A 282 7.77 28.57 27.67
CA GLY A 282 6.38 28.08 27.69
C GLY A 282 5.94 27.40 26.40
N ARG A 283 6.88 26.99 25.53
CA ARG A 283 6.60 26.29 24.26
C ARG A 283 7.29 24.93 24.22
N PRO A 284 6.67 23.92 23.59
CA PRO A 284 7.32 22.63 23.36
C PRO A 284 8.46 22.78 22.34
N VAL A 285 9.64 22.26 22.70
CA VAL A 285 10.85 22.30 21.88
C VAL A 285 11.48 20.92 21.82
N ILE A 286 11.84 20.48 20.61
CA ILE A 286 12.75 19.34 20.44
C ILE A 286 14.18 19.88 20.50
N ARG A 287 14.93 19.44 21.50
CA ARG A 287 16.37 19.64 21.60
C ARG A 287 17.09 18.43 21.03
N ALA A 288 17.99 18.65 20.09
CA ALA A 288 18.81 17.62 19.44
C ALA A 288 20.28 17.88 19.75
N VAL A 289 20.98 16.89 20.31
CA VAL A 289 22.41 16.95 20.62
C VAL A 289 23.13 15.91 19.79
N SER A 290 24.01 16.36 18.90
CA SER A 290 24.85 15.51 18.08
C SER A 290 26.32 15.65 18.47
N ARG A 291 27.00 14.52 18.63
CA ARG A 291 28.42 14.42 19.02
C ARG A 291 29.06 13.27 18.26
N GLN A 292 29.61 13.54 17.07
CA GLN A 292 30.07 12.50 16.15
C GLN A 292 28.97 11.46 15.88
N SER A 293 27.74 11.93 15.69
CA SER A 293 26.56 11.09 15.66
C SER A 293 25.55 11.53 14.60
N ALA A 294 24.74 10.58 14.14
CA ALA A 294 23.63 10.86 13.25
C ALA A 294 22.44 9.93 13.49
N SER A 295 21.27 10.55 13.52
CA SER A 295 19.95 9.93 13.43
C SER A 295 18.96 11.03 13.16
N ALA A 296 17.75 10.67 12.74
CA ALA A 296 16.65 11.62 12.63
C ALA A 296 15.56 11.29 13.64
N LEU A 297 14.70 12.27 13.94
CA LEU A 297 13.42 12.06 14.58
C LEU A 297 12.34 12.32 13.53
N ILE A 298 11.46 11.36 13.27
CA ILE A 298 10.47 11.44 12.18
C ILE A 298 9.04 11.36 12.72
N HIS A 299 8.17 12.22 12.19
CA HIS A 299 6.72 12.13 12.31
C HIS A 299 6.13 11.63 10.97
N PRO A 300 5.67 10.36 10.89
CA PRO A 300 5.04 9.82 9.70
C PRO A 300 3.74 10.56 9.38
N LEU A 301 3.46 10.77 8.09
CA LEU A 301 2.26 11.46 7.61
C LEU A 301 1.65 10.75 6.41
N ASP A 302 0.35 10.92 6.20
CA ASP A 302 -0.35 10.54 4.97
C ASP A 302 -1.30 11.67 4.56
N LEU A 303 -0.71 12.77 4.07
CA LEU A 303 -1.43 14.01 3.74
C LEU A 303 -1.25 14.36 2.26
N ASP A 304 -2.29 14.93 1.67
CA ASP A 304 -2.26 15.47 0.31
C ASP A 304 -1.64 16.87 0.32
N VAL A 305 -0.55 17.06 -0.44
CA VAL A 305 0.17 18.34 -0.54
C VAL A 305 -0.72 19.43 -1.13
N HIS A 306 -1.70 19.08 -1.97
CA HIS A 306 -2.65 20.05 -2.52
C HIS A 306 -3.62 20.59 -1.46
N GLN A 307 -3.80 19.87 -0.35
CA GLN A 307 -4.60 20.31 0.79
C GLN A 307 -3.73 20.96 1.85
N TYR A 308 -2.57 20.38 2.18
CA TYR A 308 -1.64 20.86 3.19
C TYR A 308 -0.32 21.30 2.54
N ASP A 309 -0.27 22.55 2.10
CA ASP A 309 0.86 23.10 1.34
C ASP A 309 1.84 23.90 2.22
N SER A 310 1.33 24.61 3.23
CA SER A 310 2.16 25.53 4.01
C SER A 310 2.78 24.82 5.21
N LEU A 311 4.11 24.66 5.19
CA LEU A 311 4.91 24.19 6.32
C LEU A 311 5.66 25.36 6.96
N SER A 312 5.47 25.56 8.26
CA SER A 312 6.25 26.52 9.06
C SER A 312 6.93 25.85 10.23
N TRP A 313 8.11 26.35 10.60
CA TRP A 313 8.87 25.90 11.76
C TRP A 313 9.81 27.01 12.24
N CYS A 314 10.30 26.88 13.46
CA CYS A 314 11.40 27.69 13.99
C CYS A 314 12.52 26.77 14.47
N TRP A 315 13.76 27.20 14.27
CA TRP A 315 14.93 26.50 14.77
C TRP A 315 15.95 27.46 15.39
N LYS A 316 16.86 26.91 16.18
CA LYS A 316 18.00 27.62 16.76
C LYS A 316 19.16 26.64 16.83
N ILE A 317 20.37 27.08 16.52
CA ILE A 317 21.59 26.27 16.62
C ILE A 317 22.59 26.94 17.57
N ASP A 318 23.41 26.16 18.25
CA ASP A 318 24.49 26.67 19.11
C ASP A 318 25.75 27.05 18.32
N ARG A 319 25.98 26.40 17.17
CA ARG A 319 27.08 26.66 16.24
C ARG A 319 26.77 26.08 14.85
N ILE A 320 27.49 26.57 13.84
CA ILE A 320 27.58 25.92 12.53
C ILE A 320 28.61 24.78 12.55
N ILE A 321 28.58 23.89 11.56
CA ILE A 321 29.60 22.87 11.37
C ILE A 321 30.74 23.49 10.55
N SER A 322 31.84 23.84 11.21
CA SER A 322 32.90 24.67 10.63
C SER A 322 33.63 23.99 9.46
N LYS A 323 33.82 22.67 9.54
CA LYS A 323 34.42 21.83 8.49
C LYS A 323 33.39 21.39 7.45
N GLY A 324 32.10 21.63 7.70
CA GLY A 324 31.01 21.25 6.82
C GLY A 324 31.10 21.91 5.45
N LYS A 325 30.80 21.12 4.41
CA LYS A 325 30.73 21.54 3.01
C LYS A 325 29.71 20.66 2.29
N GLU A 326 28.58 21.26 1.96
CA GLU A 326 27.35 20.59 1.52
C GLU A 326 27.49 19.86 0.17
N THR A 327 28.50 20.24 -0.62
CA THR A 327 28.80 19.63 -1.93
C THR A 327 29.68 18.39 -1.82
N GLU A 328 30.23 18.09 -0.65
CA GLU A 328 31.16 16.98 -0.42
C GLU A 328 30.63 16.02 0.64
N LYS A 329 30.76 14.71 0.38
CA LYS A 329 30.30 13.68 1.33
C LYS A 329 30.92 13.82 2.72
N LYS A 330 32.22 14.15 2.81
CA LYS A 330 32.93 14.34 4.08
C LYS A 330 32.50 15.61 4.85
N GLY A 331 31.63 16.43 4.26
CA GLY A 331 31.15 17.67 4.83
C GLY A 331 29.62 17.78 4.86
N ASP A 332 28.89 16.69 4.65
CA ASP A 332 27.41 16.63 4.63
C ASP A 332 26.78 16.63 6.04
N ASP A 333 27.43 17.34 6.97
CA ASP A 333 26.99 17.52 8.35
C ASP A 333 26.32 18.87 8.54
N TYR A 334 25.25 18.88 9.32
CA TYR A 334 24.43 20.06 9.52
C TYR A 334 23.99 20.20 10.98
N ALA A 335 24.15 21.42 11.49
CA ALA A 335 23.66 21.75 12.82
C ALA A 335 22.12 21.60 12.89
N ALA A 336 21.39 21.99 11.84
CA ALA A 336 19.95 21.76 11.77
C ALA A 336 19.44 21.44 10.38
N ARG A 337 18.56 20.43 10.30
CA ARG A 337 17.83 20.04 9.08
C ARG A 337 16.38 19.67 9.35
N LEU A 338 15.54 20.00 8.38
CA LEU A 338 14.15 19.56 8.31
C LEU A 338 13.91 18.80 7.00
N TYR A 339 13.58 17.52 7.11
CA TYR A 339 13.25 16.64 5.99
C TYR A 339 11.74 16.68 5.74
N VAL A 340 11.36 16.83 4.48
CA VAL A 340 10.01 16.59 3.98
C VAL A 340 10.09 15.45 2.97
N THR A 341 9.43 14.34 3.28
CA THR A 341 9.48 13.13 2.46
C THR A 341 8.18 12.94 1.70
N PHE A 342 8.30 12.50 0.44
CA PHE A 342 7.17 12.28 -0.45
C PHE A 342 7.04 10.80 -0.80
N ARG A 343 5.80 10.32 -0.81
CA ARG A 343 5.50 8.90 -1.02
C ARG A 343 5.93 8.45 -2.40
N PHE A 344 6.58 7.28 -2.46
CA PHE A 344 6.80 6.58 -3.71
C PHE A 344 5.48 6.03 -4.27
N ASP A 345 5.11 6.46 -5.47
CA ASP A 345 3.97 5.93 -6.22
C ASP A 345 4.45 4.90 -7.25
N PRO A 346 4.40 3.59 -6.92
CA PRO A 346 4.85 2.55 -7.83
C PRO A 346 3.99 2.47 -9.09
N ASP A 347 2.75 2.97 -9.08
CA ASP A 347 1.85 2.91 -10.24
C ASP A 347 2.23 3.93 -11.32
N LYS A 348 3.00 4.97 -10.96
CA LYS A 348 3.52 6.01 -11.86
C LYS A 348 5.03 5.90 -12.15
N ALA A 349 5.74 5.05 -11.41
CA ALA A 349 7.18 4.87 -11.58
C ALA A 349 7.51 4.12 -12.89
N SER A 350 8.65 4.44 -13.50
CA SER A 350 9.17 3.71 -14.67
C SER A 350 9.48 2.25 -14.31
N LEU A 351 9.51 1.36 -15.32
CA LEU A 351 9.79 -0.07 -15.11
C LEU A 351 11.13 -0.29 -14.39
N TRP A 352 12.14 0.53 -14.71
CA TRP A 352 13.45 0.50 -14.07
C TRP A 352 13.42 0.95 -12.60
N GLU A 353 12.66 2.00 -12.28
CA GLU A 353 12.48 2.47 -10.91
C GLU A 353 11.72 1.45 -10.06
N ARG A 354 10.63 0.86 -10.59
CA ARG A 354 9.87 -0.18 -9.89
C ARG A 354 10.76 -1.36 -9.49
N THR A 355 11.63 -1.80 -10.39
CA THR A 355 12.57 -2.90 -10.14
C THR A 355 13.61 -2.53 -9.09
N LYS A 356 14.24 -1.35 -9.18
CA LYS A 356 15.25 -0.88 -8.23
C LYS A 356 14.67 -0.61 -6.83
N PHE A 357 13.48 0.00 -6.75
CA PHE A 357 12.81 0.34 -5.49
C PHE A 357 12.10 -0.86 -4.84
N GLY A 358 11.64 -1.83 -5.64
CA GLY A 358 11.16 -3.12 -5.14
C GLY A 358 12.25 -3.87 -4.37
N PHE A 359 13.47 -3.89 -4.90
CA PHE A 359 14.65 -4.48 -4.25
C PHE A 359 15.02 -3.74 -2.95
N LEU A 360 15.04 -2.41 -2.95
CA LEU A 360 15.33 -1.61 -1.75
C LEU A 360 14.26 -1.77 -0.66
N LYS A 361 12.97 -1.83 -1.02
CA LYS A 361 11.89 -2.14 -0.05
C LYS A 361 12.07 -3.50 0.62
N GLN A 362 12.58 -4.49 -0.12
CA GLN A 362 12.79 -5.83 0.41
C GLN A 362 13.94 -5.87 1.44
N ILE A 363 14.88 -4.92 1.38
CA ILE A 363 15.98 -4.77 2.33
C ILE A 363 15.61 -3.87 3.52
N TYR A 364 14.91 -2.76 3.28
CA TYR A 364 14.63 -1.73 4.31
C TYR A 364 13.22 -1.80 4.92
N GLY A 365 12.37 -2.74 4.49
CA GLY A 365 11.01 -2.95 5.03
C GLY A 365 9.94 -1.97 4.51
N GLU A 366 10.33 -0.76 4.13
CA GLU A 366 9.47 0.27 3.50
C GLU A 366 10.08 0.76 2.18
N TYR A 367 9.26 1.32 1.28
CA TYR A 367 9.81 1.98 0.09
C TYR A 367 10.56 3.24 0.53
N PRO A 368 11.82 3.45 0.09
CA PRO A 368 12.47 4.74 0.31
C PRO A 368 11.65 5.83 -0.41
N PRO A 369 11.61 7.06 0.13
CA PRO A 369 10.81 8.13 -0.43
C PRO A 369 11.19 8.42 -1.90
N LYS A 370 10.22 8.83 -2.72
CA LYS A 370 10.45 9.12 -4.16
C LYS A 370 11.49 10.22 -4.32
N GLY A 371 11.32 11.26 -3.51
CA GLY A 371 12.22 12.38 -3.34
C GLY A 371 12.03 12.97 -1.94
N ALA A 372 13.03 13.71 -1.48
CA ALA A 372 12.99 14.41 -0.21
C ALA A 372 13.48 15.85 -0.39
N ILE A 373 12.83 16.79 0.29
CA ILE A 373 13.32 18.17 0.42
C ILE A 373 13.91 18.30 1.81
N ASN A 374 15.17 18.74 1.88
CA ASN A 374 15.89 18.97 3.12
C ASN A 374 16.13 20.46 3.26
N TYR A 375 15.34 21.12 4.10
CA TYR A 375 15.63 22.49 4.47
C TYR A 375 16.76 22.50 5.49
N ILE A 376 17.83 23.21 5.19
CA ILE A 376 19.06 23.18 5.99
C ILE A 376 19.41 24.57 6.51
N TRP A 377 20.02 24.57 7.70
CA TRP A 377 20.93 25.63 8.09
C TRP A 377 22.29 25.31 7.48
N ALA A 378 22.61 25.96 6.37
CA ALA A 378 23.83 25.74 5.63
C ALA A 378 25.05 26.27 6.41
N ASN A 379 26.17 25.58 6.27
CA ASN A 379 27.47 26.01 6.76
C ASN A 379 28.10 27.03 5.80
N ARG A 380 28.02 26.77 4.48
CA ARG A 380 28.66 27.58 3.44
C ARG A 380 27.79 27.84 2.21
N LEU A 381 26.80 26.99 1.94
CA LEU A 381 25.89 27.18 0.80
C LEU A 381 25.09 28.48 0.97
N PRO A 382 25.09 29.42 0.01
CA PRO A 382 24.36 30.68 0.14
C PRO A 382 22.86 30.46 0.37
N LYS A 383 22.27 31.30 1.23
CA LYS A 383 20.83 31.26 1.51
C LYS A 383 20.05 31.51 0.22
N GLY A 384 19.06 30.65 -0.03
CA GLY A 384 18.21 30.65 -1.21
C GLY A 384 18.64 29.64 -2.29
N GLU A 385 19.85 29.10 -2.21
CA GLU A 385 20.32 28.09 -3.15
C GLU A 385 19.81 26.68 -2.78
N ALA A 386 19.77 25.82 -3.79
CA ALA A 386 19.50 24.40 -3.61
C ALA A 386 20.42 23.53 -4.45
N ILE A 387 20.86 22.43 -3.85
CA ILE A 387 21.77 21.44 -4.47
C ILE A 387 21.28 20.02 -4.19
N PRO A 388 21.58 19.04 -5.04
CA PRO A 388 21.38 17.63 -4.68
C PRO A 388 22.27 17.24 -3.50
N ASN A 389 21.79 16.35 -2.65
CA ASN A 389 22.58 15.79 -1.54
C ASN A 389 23.80 15.01 -2.07
N ALA A 390 24.93 15.11 -1.36
CA ALA A 390 26.20 14.51 -1.76
C ALA A 390 26.17 12.97 -1.87
N TYR A 391 25.26 12.30 -1.17
CA TYR A 391 25.06 10.85 -1.23
C TYR A 391 23.99 10.43 -2.23
N THR A 392 23.02 11.29 -2.53
CA THR A 392 21.90 10.95 -3.42
C THR A 392 21.28 12.17 -4.11
N GLY A 393 21.15 12.12 -5.43
CA GLY A 393 20.40 13.14 -6.20
C GLY A 393 18.89 13.13 -6.00
N ARG A 394 18.35 12.26 -5.12
CA ARG A 394 16.92 12.19 -4.80
C ARG A 394 16.52 13.07 -3.62
N ALA A 395 17.49 13.53 -2.85
CA ALA A 395 17.28 14.47 -1.77
C ALA A 395 17.84 15.81 -2.22
N MET A 396 17.02 16.85 -2.16
CA MET A 396 17.40 18.20 -2.53
C MET A 396 17.61 19.01 -1.26
N MET A 397 18.82 19.53 -1.08
CA MET A 397 19.21 20.39 0.03
C MET A 397 18.86 21.82 -0.33
N VAL A 398 18.05 22.50 0.49
CA VAL A 398 17.61 23.89 0.28
C VAL A 398 18.11 24.74 1.45
N ALA A 399 19.03 25.65 1.17
CA ALA A 399 19.56 26.58 2.17
C ALA A 399 18.52 27.66 2.49
N VAL A 400 17.67 27.42 3.49
CA VAL A 400 16.73 28.44 3.98
C VAL A 400 17.39 29.38 5.00
N GLU A 401 18.55 28.97 5.51
CA GLU A 401 19.46 29.76 6.34
C GLU A 401 20.90 29.37 6.01
N SER A 402 21.86 30.28 6.23
CA SER A 402 23.28 29.98 6.06
C SER A 402 24.18 30.79 6.99
N GLY A 403 25.30 30.19 7.41
CA GLY A 403 26.37 30.88 8.11
C GLY A 403 26.13 31.11 9.61
N ALA A 404 27.06 31.84 10.24
CA ALA A 404 27.13 31.99 11.69
C ALA A 404 26.35 33.20 12.24
N ASP A 405 25.88 34.11 11.39
CA ASP A 405 25.37 35.43 11.80
C ASP A 405 24.17 35.36 12.76
N ARG A 406 23.33 34.33 12.65
CA ARG A 406 22.14 34.11 13.49
C ARG A 406 22.26 32.94 14.46
N VAL A 407 23.47 32.44 14.68
CA VAL A 407 23.73 31.41 15.71
C VAL A 407 23.26 31.92 17.08
N GLY A 408 22.63 31.04 17.86
CA GLY A 408 22.02 31.37 19.16
C GLY A 408 20.68 32.09 19.08
N GLN A 409 20.21 32.48 17.89
CA GLN A 409 18.91 33.15 17.69
C GLN A 409 17.87 32.17 17.14
N TRP A 410 16.60 32.38 17.51
CA TRP A 410 15.49 31.68 16.88
C TRP A 410 15.23 32.23 15.49
N VAL A 411 15.31 31.36 14.49
CA VAL A 411 14.99 31.68 13.09
C VAL A 411 13.78 30.87 12.66
N CYS A 412 12.74 31.55 12.21
CA CYS A 412 11.51 30.93 11.73
C CYS A 412 11.43 30.96 10.21
N GLN A 413 10.88 29.89 9.64
CA GLN A 413 10.73 29.67 8.21
C GLN A 413 9.29 29.28 7.90
N ALA A 414 8.82 29.66 6.72
CA ALA A 414 7.54 29.22 6.17
C ALA A 414 7.74 28.95 4.67
N ARG A 415 7.35 27.76 4.21
CA ARG A 415 7.56 27.30 2.84
C ARG A 415 6.30 26.66 2.27
N SER A 416 6.09 26.84 0.96
CA SER A 416 5.10 26.10 0.19
C SER A 416 5.74 24.81 -0.30
N LEU A 417 5.28 23.68 0.23
CA LEU A 417 5.78 22.35 -0.13
C LEU A 417 5.50 22.04 -1.61
N TYR A 418 4.37 22.50 -2.13
CA TYR A 418 4.00 22.37 -3.53
C TYR A 418 4.97 23.15 -4.43
N ALA A 419 5.19 24.43 -4.13
CA ALA A 419 6.06 25.29 -4.94
C ALA A 419 7.51 24.80 -4.92
N ASP A 420 8.02 24.42 -3.75
CA ASP A 420 9.39 23.93 -3.61
C ASP A 420 9.58 22.58 -4.32
N TYR A 421 8.61 21.66 -4.21
CA TYR A 421 8.69 20.39 -4.94
C TYR A 421 8.69 20.61 -6.46
N LYS A 422 7.82 21.49 -6.96
CA LYS A 422 7.77 21.85 -8.38
C LYS A 422 9.05 22.50 -8.85
N TRP A 423 9.63 23.40 -8.07
CA TRP A 423 10.89 24.06 -8.39
C TRP A 423 12.05 23.06 -8.48
N LEU A 424 12.14 22.13 -7.53
CA LEU A 424 13.27 21.21 -7.38
C LEU A 424 13.18 19.99 -8.31
N PHE A 425 12.02 19.35 -8.39
CA PHE A 425 11.84 18.08 -9.09
C PHE A 425 11.18 18.22 -10.46
N LYS A 426 10.62 19.40 -10.79
CA LYS A 426 9.89 19.67 -12.05
C LYS A 426 8.71 18.72 -12.31
N GLU A 427 8.17 18.10 -11.26
CA GLU A 427 7.05 17.14 -11.30
C GLU A 427 5.91 17.57 -10.37
N GLU A 428 4.73 16.93 -10.47
CA GLU A 428 3.69 17.05 -9.44
C GLU A 428 4.10 16.33 -8.14
N PRO A 429 3.93 16.97 -6.97
CA PRO A 429 4.25 16.34 -5.69
C PRO A 429 3.33 15.14 -5.41
N PRO A 430 3.89 13.98 -5.06
CA PRO A 430 3.13 12.93 -4.41
C PRO A 430 2.60 13.37 -3.03
N PRO A 431 1.69 12.60 -2.41
CA PRO A 431 1.33 12.82 -1.01
C PRO A 431 2.55 12.79 -0.08
N LEU A 432 2.49 13.56 1.00
CA LEU A 432 3.48 13.54 2.05
C LEU A 432 3.53 12.14 2.70
N SER A 433 4.74 11.68 3.00
CA SER A 433 4.98 10.45 3.78
C SER A 433 5.48 10.72 5.19
N GLY A 434 6.03 11.91 5.45
CA GLY A 434 6.51 12.28 6.78
C GLY A 434 7.40 13.51 6.79
N ILE A 435 7.52 14.10 7.97
CA ILE A 435 8.43 15.21 8.29
C ILE A 435 9.43 14.71 9.33
N ALA A 436 10.71 15.03 9.17
CA ALA A 436 11.74 14.66 10.13
C ALA A 436 12.63 15.85 10.49
N VAL A 437 13.14 15.88 11.72
CA VAL A 437 14.21 16.79 12.14
C VAL A 437 15.49 16.00 12.31
N MET A 438 16.63 16.58 11.93
CA MET A 438 17.93 15.91 11.99
C MET A 438 19.04 16.91 12.28
N THR A 439 19.91 16.51 13.20
CA THR A 439 21.16 17.20 13.54
C THR A 439 22.24 16.14 13.58
N ASP A 440 23.34 16.39 12.88
CA ASP A 440 24.32 15.37 12.51
C ASP A 440 25.72 15.95 12.41
N THR A 441 26.68 15.16 12.86
CA THR A 441 28.09 15.53 13.01
C THR A 441 29.04 14.35 12.75
N ASP A 442 28.55 13.29 12.10
CA ASP A 442 29.28 12.04 11.91
C ASP A 442 30.35 12.12 10.81
N ASP A 443 30.18 12.96 9.79
CA ASP A 443 31.13 13.08 8.69
C ASP A 443 32.35 13.97 9.03
N THR A 444 32.13 15.06 9.76
CA THR A 444 33.15 16.05 10.17
C THR A 444 33.75 15.75 11.54
N GLY A 445 33.05 14.95 12.34
CA GLY A 445 33.43 14.59 13.71
C GLY A 445 33.30 15.74 14.71
N GLU A 446 32.52 16.78 14.39
CA GLU A 446 32.24 17.92 15.26
C GLU A 446 31.11 17.60 16.26
N GLU A 447 30.54 18.63 16.87
CA GLU A 447 29.38 18.56 17.76
C GLU A 447 28.44 19.73 17.45
N ALA A 448 27.14 19.53 17.65
CA ALA A 448 26.14 20.59 17.48
C ALA A 448 24.92 20.32 18.36
N VAL A 449 24.31 21.41 18.81
CA VAL A 449 23.02 21.41 19.50
C VAL A 449 22.05 22.25 18.70
N ALA A 450 20.93 21.65 18.33
CA ALA A 450 19.83 22.35 17.68
C ALA A 450 18.54 22.22 18.46
N PHE A 451 17.69 23.21 18.27
CA PHE A 451 16.38 23.31 18.87
C PHE A 451 15.36 23.51 17.75
N TYR A 452 14.23 22.81 17.82
CA TYR A 452 13.15 22.87 16.84
C TYR A 452 11.83 23.11 17.56
N ARG A 453 11.06 24.10 17.10
CA ARG A 453 9.74 24.42 17.65
C ARG A 453 8.78 24.91 16.57
N ASP A 454 7.51 25.07 16.94
CA ASP A 454 6.47 25.64 16.08
C ASP A 454 6.33 24.94 14.71
N LEU A 455 6.53 23.61 14.65
CA LEU A 455 6.33 22.81 13.44
C LEU A 455 4.84 22.65 13.13
N VAL A 456 4.38 23.37 12.11
CA VAL A 456 2.96 23.48 11.77
C VAL A 456 2.74 23.27 10.28
N LEU A 457 1.80 22.39 9.94
CA LEU A 457 1.23 22.25 8.61
C LEU A 457 -0.13 22.96 8.57
N LYS A 458 -0.37 23.79 7.56
CA LYS A 458 -1.66 24.47 7.36
C LYS A 458 -2.35 23.98 6.09
N ALA A 459 -3.66 23.86 6.18
CA ALA A 459 -4.50 23.63 5.02
C ALA A 459 -4.55 24.88 4.14
N LYS A 460 -4.83 24.70 2.85
CA LYS A 460 -4.98 25.78 1.86
C LYS A 460 -6.37 26.41 1.88
#